data_AF-A0A6P0X4B1-F1
#
_entry.id   AF-A0A6P0X4B1-F1
#
_cell.length_a   1.000
_cell.length_b   1.000
_cell.length_c   1.000
_cell.angle_alpha   90.00
_cell.angle_beta   90.00
_cell.angle_gamma   90.00
#
_symmetry.space_group_name_H-M   'P 1'
#
loop_
_entity.id
_entity.type
_entity.pdbx_description
1 polymer ?
#
loop_
_entity_poly.entity_id
_entity_poly.type
_entity_poly.pdbx_seq_one_letter_code
_entity_poly.pdbx_strand_id
1 'polypeptide(L)'
;MLLTERRADRVILHNISWQQFESLLADLSESRAARVAYDDGTLEIMTPLPEHEYYKETLSDAIKNISETLEQDYESLGSTTWKRELKRAGVEPDNCFYFQNEPKVRGKLEFDLNQDP
;
A
#
# COMPACT_ATOMS: atom_id res chain seq x y z
N MET A 1 -3.55 35.08 0.71
CA MET A 1 -4.00 33.68 0.65
C MET A 1 -2.96 32.84 1.38
N LEU A 2 -3.27 32.35 2.58
CA LEU A 2 -2.39 31.43 3.30
C LEU A 2 -2.58 30.05 2.67
N LEU A 3 -1.62 29.63 1.85
CA LEU A 3 -1.55 28.24 1.43
C LEU A 3 -0.97 27.47 2.63
N THR A 4 -1.73 26.53 3.19
CA THR A 4 -1.19 25.58 4.15
C THR A 4 -0.24 24.64 3.42
N GLU A 5 1.07 24.88 3.53
CA GLU A 5 2.06 23.83 3.28
C GLU A 5 1.90 22.77 4.37
N ARG A 6 1.07 21.75 4.14
CA ARG A 6 1.01 20.58 5.01
C ARG A 6 2.13 19.63 4.57
N ARG A 7 3.16 19.50 5.38
CA ARG A 7 4.08 18.36 5.25
C ARG A 7 3.37 17.15 5.84
N ALA A 8 3.44 16.02 5.14
CA ALA A 8 2.98 14.77 5.72
C ALA A 8 3.87 14.51 6.94
N ASP A 9 3.25 14.35 8.11
CA ASP A 9 3.98 13.89 9.28
C ASP A 9 4.40 12.45 8.99
N ARG A 10 5.72 12.26 8.90
CA ARG A 10 6.34 10.96 8.73
C ARG A 10 7.41 10.73 9.77
N VAL A 11 7.51 9.49 10.20
CA VAL A 11 8.55 9.00 11.09
C VAL A 11 9.35 7.96 10.32
N ILE A 12 10.66 8.13 10.29
CA ILE A 12 11.59 7.17 9.69
C ILE A 12 12.43 6.59 10.81
N LEU A 13 12.40 5.26 10.95
CA LEU A 13 13.19 4.50 11.89
C LEU A 13 14.19 3.63 11.12
N HIS A 14 15.41 3.54 11.62
CA HIS A 14 16.47 2.73 11.03
C HIS A 14 16.86 1.59 11.96
N ASN A 15 17.53 0.58 11.40
CA ASN A 15 17.98 -0.61 12.10
C ASN A 15 16.83 -1.42 12.72
N ILE A 16 15.66 -1.41 12.08
CA ILE A 16 14.50 -2.21 12.48
C ILE A 16 14.65 -3.62 11.91
N SER A 17 14.65 -4.64 12.75
CA SER A 17 14.67 -6.03 12.27
C SER A 17 13.32 -6.39 11.62
N TRP A 18 13.29 -7.46 10.82
CA TRP A 18 12.04 -7.96 10.25
C TRP A 18 10.99 -8.27 11.34
N GLN A 19 11.40 -8.96 12.41
CA GLN A 19 10.54 -9.29 13.54
C GLN A 19 10.00 -8.04 14.24
N GLN A 20 10.82 -6.99 14.39
CA GLN A 20 10.38 -5.71 14.95
C GLN A 20 9.36 -5.02 14.04
N PHE A 21 9.59 -5.03 12.72
CA PHE A 21 8.62 -4.53 11.75
C PHE A 21 7.28 -5.26 11.87
N GLU A 22 7.27 -6.60 11.92
CA GLU A 22 6.02 -7.35 12.04
C GLU A 22 5.28 -7.10 13.35
N SER A 23 6.00 -6.99 14.47
CA SER A 23 5.41 -6.61 15.76
C SER A 23 4.79 -5.22 15.72
N LEU A 24 5.52 -4.23 15.20
CA LEU A 24 5.04 -2.86 15.07
C LEU A 24 3.82 -2.79 14.13
N LEU A 25 3.83 -3.55 13.04
CA LEU A 25 2.71 -3.58 12.12
C LEU A 25 1.45 -4.17 12.78
N ALA A 26 1.60 -5.23 13.58
CA ALA A 26 0.49 -5.79 14.34
C ALA A 26 -0.11 -4.77 15.32
N ASP A 27 0.75 -4.04 16.04
CA ASP A 27 0.34 -3.00 16.98
C ASP A 27 -0.32 -1.80 16.26
N LEU A 28 0.17 -1.43 15.07
CA LEU A 28 -0.36 -0.34 14.26
C LEU A 28 -1.64 -0.70 13.50
N SER A 29 -1.92 -1.99 13.28
CA SER A 29 -3.08 -2.44 12.51
C SER A 29 -4.43 -2.03 13.11
N GLU A 30 -4.47 -1.74 14.42
CA GLU A 30 -5.65 -1.17 15.10
C GLU A 30 -5.88 0.32 14.74
N SER A 31 -4.83 1.03 14.30
CA SER A 31 -4.86 2.44 13.91
C SER A 31 -4.86 2.60 12.39
N ARG A 32 -6.05 2.68 11.79
CA ARG A 32 -6.24 2.90 10.34
C ARG A 32 -5.76 4.27 9.82
N ALA A 33 -5.14 5.08 10.66
CA ALA A 33 -4.74 6.45 10.32
C ALA A 33 -3.34 6.54 9.69
N ALA A 34 -2.51 5.50 9.82
CA ALA A 34 -1.13 5.51 9.33
C ALA A 34 -0.90 4.44 8.26
N ARG A 35 -0.05 4.77 7.28
CA ARG A 35 0.50 3.85 6.29
C ARG A 35 1.93 3.49 6.68
N VAL A 36 2.33 2.26 6.35
CA VAL A 36 3.65 1.74 6.68
C VAL A 36 4.39 1.25 5.42
N ALA A 37 5.68 1.58 5.35
CA ALA A 37 6.61 1.03 4.38
C ALA A 37 7.88 0.56 5.10
N TYR A 38 8.38 -0.62 4.75
CA TYR A 38 9.58 -1.21 5.29
C TYR A 38 10.48 -1.69 4.15
N ASP A 39 11.75 -1.30 4.21
CA ASP A 39 12.78 -1.71 3.26
C ASP A 39 14.10 -1.97 3.98
N ASP A 40 14.47 -3.25 4.06
CA ASP A 40 15.73 -3.78 4.60
C ASP A 40 16.27 -3.11 5.88
N GLY A 41 15.36 -2.81 6.81
CA GLY A 41 15.69 -2.24 8.11
C GLY A 41 15.41 -0.76 8.27
N THR A 42 14.88 -0.12 7.23
CA THR A 42 14.26 1.21 7.30
C THR A 42 12.75 1.05 7.34
N LEU A 43 12.11 1.62 8.36
CA LEU A 43 10.67 1.66 8.54
C LEU A 43 10.20 3.10 8.43
N GLU A 44 9.34 3.40 7.47
CA GLU A 44 8.60 4.66 7.35
C GLU A 44 7.16 4.45 7.81
N ILE A 45 6.70 5.32 8.71
CA ILE A 45 5.31 5.41 9.15
C ILE A 45 4.86 6.82 8.79
N MET A 46 3.75 6.94 8.06
CA MET A 46 3.23 8.24 7.64
C MET A 46 1.72 8.31 7.79
N THR A 47 1.21 9.52 8.04
CA THR A 47 -0.23 9.79 7.97
C THR A 47 -0.57 10.36 6.59
N PRO A 48 -1.46 9.73 5.81
CA PRO A 48 -1.90 10.29 4.53
C PRO A 48 -2.48 11.69 4.69
N LEU A 49 -2.13 12.58 3.75
CA LEU A 49 -2.75 13.89 3.61
C LEU A 49 -3.94 13.85 2.63
N PRO A 50 -4.84 14.85 2.63
CA PRO A 50 -5.94 14.93 1.66
C PRO A 50 -5.49 14.82 0.20
N GLU A 51 -4.28 15.28 -0.12
CA GLU A 51 -3.66 15.18 -1.44
C GLU A 51 -3.45 13.73 -1.87
N HIS A 52 -3.11 12.82 -0.94
CA HIS A 52 -2.99 11.39 -1.24
C HIS A 52 -4.31 10.83 -1.72
N GLU A 53 -5.41 11.14 -1.01
CA GLU A 53 -6.74 10.70 -1.42
C GLU A 53 -7.13 11.30 -2.79
N TYR A 54 -6.90 12.60 -2.99
CA TYR A 54 -7.24 13.28 -4.24
C TYR A 54 -6.51 12.66 -5.45
N TYR A 55 -5.19 12.48 -5.34
CA TYR A 55 -4.39 11.91 -6.43
C TYR A 55 -4.63 10.42 -6.60
N LYS A 56 -4.78 9.66 -5.50
CA LYS A 56 -5.11 8.24 -5.54
C LYS A 56 -6.40 7.99 -6.31
N GLU A 57 -7.48 8.72 -6.02
CA GLU A 57 -8.76 8.56 -6.73
C GLU A 57 -8.62 8.91 -8.21
N THR A 58 -8.01 10.07 -8.52
CA THR A 58 -7.83 10.52 -9.91
C THR A 58 -7.05 9.50 -10.75
N LEU A 59 -5.94 8.98 -10.21
CA LEU A 59 -5.12 7.97 -10.90
C LEU A 59 -5.84 6.62 -10.99
N SER A 60 -6.55 6.24 -9.93
CA SER A 60 -7.31 4.99 -9.92
C SER A 60 -8.40 5.01 -10.97
N ASP A 61 -9.17 6.09 -11.07
CA ASP A 61 -10.23 6.23 -12.06
C ASP A 61 -9.68 6.22 -13.49
N ALA A 62 -8.54 6.89 -13.73
CA ALA A 62 -7.88 6.84 -15.02
C ALA A 62 -7.50 5.40 -15.39
N ILE A 63 -6.86 4.66 -14.48
CA ILE A 63 -6.47 3.27 -14.70
C ILE A 63 -7.70 2.38 -14.96
N LYS A 64 -8.75 2.50 -14.16
CA LYS A 64 -9.99 1.73 -14.29
C LYS A 64 -10.69 2.02 -15.62
N ASN A 65 -10.88 3.29 -15.97
CA ASN A 65 -11.51 3.71 -17.23
C ASN A 65 -10.73 3.24 -18.46
N ILE A 66 -9.39 3.31 -18.42
CA ILE A 66 -8.54 2.79 -19.50
C ILE A 66 -8.73 1.27 -19.62
N SER A 67 -8.76 0.56 -18.49
CA SER A 67 -8.89 -0.90 -18.48
C SER A 67 -10.26 -1.34 -19.01
N GLU A 68 -11.33 -0.65 -18.62
CA GLU A 68 -12.68 -0.85 -19.16
C GLU A 68 -12.74 -0.59 -20.67
N THR A 69 -12.10 0.49 -21.14
CA THR A 69 -12.03 0.82 -22.57
C THR A 69 -11.27 -0.25 -23.38
N LEU A 70 -10.27 -0.88 -22.76
CA LEU A 70 -9.48 -1.95 -23.36
C LEU A 70 -10.09 -3.35 -23.15
N GLU A 71 -11.28 -3.45 -22.51
CA GLU A 71 -11.90 -4.72 -22.12
C GLU A 71 -10.96 -5.63 -21.33
N GLN A 72 -10.13 -5.03 -20.47
CA GLN A 72 -9.15 -5.73 -19.66
C GLN A 72 -9.64 -5.82 -18.21
N ASP A 73 -9.90 -7.06 -17.75
CA ASP A 73 -10.25 -7.32 -16.36
C ASP A 73 -9.11 -6.91 -15.41
N TYR A 74 -9.50 -6.41 -14.23
CA TYR A 74 -8.58 -6.07 -13.16
C TYR A 74 -9.17 -6.31 -11.78
N GLU A 75 -8.29 -6.49 -10.80
CA GLU A 75 -8.64 -6.47 -9.37
C GLU A 75 -7.79 -5.41 -8.67
N SER A 76 -8.39 -4.64 -7.77
CA SER A 76 -7.71 -3.52 -7.10
C SER A 76 -7.81 -3.58 -5.57
N LEU A 77 -6.72 -3.25 -4.90
CA LEU A 77 -6.59 -3.28 -3.43
C LEU A 77 -5.79 -2.06 -2.97
N GLY A 78 -6.13 -1.47 -1.83
CA GLY A 78 -5.47 -0.24 -1.36
C GLY A 78 -5.34 -0.10 0.14
N SER A 79 -5.60 -1.16 0.92
CA SER A 79 -5.51 -1.12 2.39
C SER A 79 -4.73 -2.30 2.96
N THR A 80 -4.14 -3.11 2.10
CA THR A 80 -3.38 -4.31 2.48
C THR A 80 -1.90 -3.98 2.48
N THR A 81 -1.22 -4.22 3.60
CA THR A 81 0.24 -4.19 3.64
C THR A 81 0.80 -5.46 2.99
N TRP A 82 1.43 -5.31 1.83
CA TRP A 82 2.07 -6.40 1.10
C TRP A 82 3.46 -6.66 1.68
N LYS A 83 3.70 -7.87 2.20
CA LYS A 83 4.95 -8.26 2.88
C LYS A 83 5.65 -9.43 2.19
N ARG A 84 6.97 -9.30 1.97
CA ARG A 84 7.83 -10.40 1.49
C ARG A 84 9.10 -10.45 2.31
N GLU A 85 9.15 -11.35 3.30
CA GLU A 85 10.30 -11.51 4.22
C GLU A 85 11.60 -11.82 3.48
N LEU A 86 11.55 -12.67 2.45
CA LEU A 86 12.73 -12.99 1.61
C LEU A 86 13.37 -11.75 0.97
N LYS A 87 12.58 -10.70 0.72
CA LYS A 87 13.06 -9.41 0.20
C LYS A 87 13.32 -8.39 1.31
N ARG A 88 13.00 -8.73 2.56
CA ARG A 88 12.93 -7.80 3.70
C ARG A 88 12.20 -6.51 3.31
N ALA A 89 11.05 -6.66 2.67
CA ALA A 89 10.26 -5.53 2.18
C ALA A 89 8.78 -5.68 2.55
N GLY A 90 8.17 -4.56 2.93
CA GLY A 90 6.75 -4.43 3.23
C GLY A 90 6.23 -3.08 2.75
N VAL A 91 5.07 -3.03 2.10
CA VAL A 91 4.50 -1.76 1.66
C VAL A 91 2.98 -1.79 1.68
N GLU A 92 2.39 -0.73 2.18
CA GLU A 92 0.96 -0.49 2.07
C GLU A 92 0.71 0.59 1.00
N PRO A 93 0.26 0.21 -0.22
CA PRO A 93 0.04 1.16 -1.29
C PRO A 93 -1.24 1.97 -1.06
N ASP A 94 -1.29 3.19 -1.61
CA ASP A 94 -2.54 3.95 -1.67
C ASP A 94 -3.59 3.19 -2.50
N ASN A 95 -3.20 2.65 -3.66
CA ASN A 95 -3.95 1.67 -4.43
C ASN A 95 -3.00 0.81 -5.29
N CYS A 96 -3.40 -0.42 -5.62
CA CYS A 96 -2.65 -1.33 -6.49
C CYS A 96 -3.59 -2.18 -7.33
N PHE A 97 -3.10 -2.70 -8.45
CA PHE A 97 -3.91 -3.39 -9.45
C PHE A 97 -3.24 -4.68 -9.93
N TYR A 98 -4.01 -5.76 -10.02
CA TYR A 98 -3.67 -6.96 -10.77
C TYR A 98 -4.39 -6.92 -12.11
N PHE A 99 -3.64 -7.12 -13.19
CA PHE A 99 -4.19 -7.23 -14.55
C PHE A 99 -3.96 -8.62 -15.11
N GLN A 100 -2.70 -8.98 -15.39
CA GLN A 100 -2.36 -10.26 -16.01
C GLN A 100 -2.71 -11.47 -15.12
N ASN A 101 -2.67 -11.27 -13.81
CA ASN A 101 -2.99 -12.30 -12.83
C ASN A 101 -4.36 -12.11 -12.17
N GLU A 102 -5.19 -11.19 -12.68
CA GLU A 102 -6.54 -10.94 -12.17
C GLU A 102 -7.33 -12.25 -11.94
N PRO A 103 -7.35 -13.24 -12.87
CA PRO A 103 -8.16 -14.44 -12.67
C PRO A 103 -7.71 -15.30 -11.48
N LYS A 104 -6.46 -15.15 -11.03
CA LYS A 104 -5.90 -15.87 -9.89
C LYS A 104 -6.19 -15.20 -8.56
N VAL A 105 -6.56 -13.91 -8.58
CA VAL A 105 -6.80 -13.10 -7.39
C VAL A 105 -8.25 -12.65 -7.25
N ARG A 106 -9.07 -12.83 -8.29
CA ARG A 106 -10.49 -12.48 -8.29
C ARG A 106 -11.21 -12.99 -7.05
N GLY A 107 -11.80 -12.06 -6.30
CA GLY A 107 -12.56 -12.34 -5.07
C GLY A 107 -11.73 -12.88 -3.89
N LYS A 108 -10.39 -12.93 -3.97
CA LYS A 108 -9.55 -13.29 -2.82
C LYS A 108 -9.47 -12.16 -1.82
N LEU A 109 -9.54 -12.51 -0.54
CA LEU A 109 -9.37 -11.59 0.60
C LEU A 109 -8.12 -11.90 1.43
N GLU A 110 -7.51 -13.06 1.21
CA GLU A 110 -6.29 -13.51 1.87
C GLU A 110 -5.27 -13.86 0.80
N PHE A 111 -4.01 -13.46 1.04
CA PHE A 111 -2.92 -13.57 0.07
C PHE A 111 -1.66 -14.09 0.74
N ASP A 112 -1.04 -15.10 0.16
CA ASP A 112 0.33 -15.52 0.49
C ASP A 112 1.26 -15.09 -0.65
N LEU A 113 2.00 -14.00 -0.46
CA LEU A 113 2.90 -13.47 -1.50
C LEU A 113 4.11 -14.36 -1.83
N ASN A 114 4.25 -15.52 -1.19
CA ASN A 114 5.19 -16.56 -1.62
C ASN A 114 4.61 -17.49 -2.69
N GLN A 115 3.28 -17.51 -2.86
CA GLN A 115 2.56 -18.37 -3.79
C GLN A 115 1.68 -17.58 -4.76
N ASP A 116 0.98 -16.59 -4.23
CA ASP A 116 0.19 -15.62 -4.96
C ASP A 116 1.11 -14.63 -5.70
N PRO A 117 0.69 -14.16 -6.89
CA PRO A 117 1.51 -13.36 -7.79
C PRO A 117 2.04 -12.05 -7.17
#